data_AF-A0A150FVJ5-F1
#
_entry.id   AF-A0A150FVJ5-F1
#
_cell.length_a   1.000
_cell.length_b   1.000
_cell.length_c   1.000
_cell.angle_alpha   90.00
_cell.angle_beta   90.00
_cell.angle_gamma   90.00
#
_symmetry.space_group_name_H-M   'P 1'
#
loop_
_entity.id
_entity.type
_entity.pdbx_description
1 polymer ?
#
loop_
_entity_poly.entity_id
_entity_poly.type
_entity_poly.pdbx_seq_one_letter_code
_entity_poly.pdbx_strand_id
1 'polypeptide(L)'
;MLILNNDGPDAGACHNNPVVGCGLLLDEREPPDDGAGPYRKLKYVPKGIFVRPLNNNADTAAILSGIGDYSDSHGAFIITPRWSSPVTQTFPQPLDLGTGKRVASATFKRYNIPLGDAYVVTDYYCEGASFGDDCWVADLTPPPGHGIKRATIFVILTRFRSMDHVLLLRPLYDERFPASFTAVVDQFLKAARLGPDLTAELGRLSGLAASTRERYAADYARAAALIAQRTAPQPEA
;
A
#
# COMPACT_ATOMS: atom_id res chain seq x y z
N MET A 1 2.08 -19.58 12.39
CA MET A 1 1.72 -18.16 12.57
C MET A 1 0.27 -18.01 12.18
N LEU A 2 -0.63 -17.84 13.16
CA LEU A 2 -2.06 -17.64 12.91
C LEU A 2 -2.41 -16.29 13.53
N ILE A 3 -2.41 -15.23 12.71
CA ILE A 3 -2.86 -13.91 13.12
C ILE A 3 -4.23 -13.74 12.48
N LEU A 4 -5.27 -13.86 13.32
CA LEU A 4 -6.66 -13.62 12.94
C LEU A 4 -7.09 -12.24 13.45
N ASN A 5 -7.66 -11.49 12.51
CA ASN A 5 -8.43 -10.24 12.63
C ASN A 5 -7.77 -9.00 13.26
N ASN A 6 -7.34 -8.08 12.39
CA ASN A 6 -7.27 -6.66 12.68
C ASN A 6 -8.27 -5.92 11.77
N ASP A 7 -9.56 -6.12 12.02
CA ASP A 7 -10.65 -5.49 11.28
C ASP A 7 -10.89 -4.04 11.78
N GLY A 8 -10.05 -3.13 11.27
CA GLY A 8 -10.32 -1.69 11.04
C GLY A 8 -10.44 -0.76 12.26
N PRO A 9 -10.57 0.57 12.06
CA PRO A 9 -10.36 1.40 10.87
C PRO A 9 -9.08 2.27 11.01
N ASP A 10 -8.49 2.70 9.90
CA ASP A 10 -7.23 3.47 9.83
C ASP A 10 -6.00 2.75 10.38
N ALA A 11 -5.45 1.83 9.58
CA ALA A 11 -4.07 1.36 9.74
C ALA A 11 -3.07 2.48 9.37
N GLY A 12 -3.12 3.59 10.10
CA GLY A 12 -2.30 4.79 9.93
C GLY A 12 -0.87 4.63 10.42
N ALA A 13 -0.21 3.54 10.04
CA ALA A 13 1.14 3.22 10.50
C ALA A 13 2.05 2.67 9.40
N CYS A 14 1.49 2.00 8.39
CA CYS A 14 2.31 1.41 7.35
C CYS A 14 2.58 2.43 6.25
N HIS A 15 3.84 2.84 6.12
CA HIS A 15 4.32 3.54 4.94
C HIS A 15 4.98 2.49 4.04
N ASN A 16 4.78 2.60 2.72
CA ASN A 16 4.89 1.56 1.68
C ASN A 16 6.26 0.88 1.45
N ASN A 17 7.15 0.84 2.44
CA ASN A 17 8.45 0.22 2.32
C ASN A 17 8.51 -1.10 3.09
N PRO A 18 8.66 -2.25 2.40
CA PRO A 18 8.85 -3.52 3.06
C PRO A 18 10.20 -3.53 3.80
N VAL A 19 10.17 -4.07 5.01
CA VAL A 19 11.34 -4.21 5.88
C VAL A 19 11.39 -5.62 6.45
N VAL A 20 12.59 -6.09 6.78
CA VAL A 20 12.81 -7.35 7.48
C VAL A 20 13.16 -7.06 8.93
N GLY A 21 12.46 -7.70 9.86
CA GLY A 21 12.79 -7.64 11.28
C GLY A 21 14.11 -8.37 11.58
N CYS A 22 15.03 -7.68 12.24
CA CYS A 22 16.36 -8.18 12.63
C CYS A 22 16.46 -8.48 14.12
N GLY A 23 15.62 -7.87 14.95
CA GLY A 23 15.65 -8.06 16.40
C GLY A 23 14.55 -7.32 17.13
N LEU A 24 14.34 -7.68 18.40
CA LEU A 24 13.34 -7.07 19.28
C LEU A 24 14.01 -6.50 20.52
N LEU A 25 13.68 -5.26 20.86
CA LEU A 25 13.96 -4.67 22.16
C LEU A 25 12.71 -4.81 23.03
N LEU A 26 12.75 -5.71 24.01
CA LEU A 26 11.60 -6.01 24.86
C LEU A 26 11.35 -4.91 25.91
N ASP A 27 10.11 -4.86 26.41
CA ASP A 27 9.79 -4.09 27.61
C ASP A 27 10.49 -4.72 28.83
N GLU A 28 10.96 -3.89 29.76
CA GLU A 28 11.65 -4.35 30.98
C GLU A 28 10.76 -5.20 31.89
N ARG A 29 9.45 -5.05 31.76
CA ARG A 29 8.44 -5.82 32.51
C ARG A 29 8.13 -7.17 31.84
N GLU A 30 8.69 -7.44 30.68
CA GLU A 30 8.42 -8.67 29.95
C GLU A 30 8.94 -9.88 30.73
N PRO A 31 8.09 -10.88 31.04
CA PRO A 31 8.54 -12.09 31.72
C PRO A 31 9.63 -12.81 30.91
N PRO A 32 10.56 -13.54 31.56
CA PRO A 32 11.54 -14.37 30.88
C PRO A 32 10.88 -15.33 29.89
N ASP A 33 11.59 -15.62 28.79
CA ASP A 33 11.15 -16.64 27.85
C ASP A 33 11.29 -18.02 28.50
N ASP A 34 10.20 -18.79 28.54
CA ASP A 34 10.21 -20.16 29.06
C ASP A 34 10.68 -21.18 28.02
N GLY A 35 10.85 -20.76 26.76
CA GLY A 35 11.36 -21.59 25.67
C GLY A 35 10.44 -22.76 25.31
N ALA A 36 9.21 -22.78 25.82
CA ALA A 36 8.33 -23.96 25.77
C ALA A 36 7.63 -24.14 24.40
N GLY A 37 7.83 -23.24 23.44
CA GLY A 37 7.11 -23.28 22.17
C GLY A 37 7.84 -22.65 20.98
N PRO A 38 7.32 -22.89 19.77
CA PRO A 38 7.90 -22.36 18.52
C PRO A 38 7.68 -20.84 18.36
N TYR A 39 6.98 -20.20 19.29
CA TYR A 39 6.75 -18.77 19.34
C TYR A 39 6.66 -18.30 20.80
N ARG A 40 7.15 -17.08 21.06
CA ARG A 40 6.99 -16.40 22.34
C ARG A 40 5.84 -15.40 22.24
N LYS A 41 4.85 -15.51 23.13
CA LYS A 41 3.76 -14.54 23.23
C LYS A 41 4.19 -13.42 24.20
N LEU A 42 4.39 -12.22 23.67
CA LEU A 42 4.75 -11.07 24.50
C LEU A 42 3.54 -10.54 25.27
N LYS A 43 3.74 -10.17 26.53
CA LYS A 43 2.73 -9.55 27.39
C LYS A 43 2.64 -8.04 27.18
N TYR A 44 3.78 -7.41 26.92
CA TYR A 44 3.88 -5.97 26.67
C TYR A 44 4.34 -5.70 25.23
N VAL A 45 3.97 -4.52 24.71
CA VAL A 45 4.48 -4.06 23.42
C VAL A 45 6.00 -3.87 23.52
N PRO A 46 6.81 -4.39 22.59
CA PRO A 46 8.25 -4.15 22.59
C PRO A 46 8.58 -2.67 22.60
N LYS A 47 9.69 -2.27 23.24
CA LYS A 47 10.20 -0.89 23.17
C LYS A 47 10.66 -0.50 21.78
N GLY A 48 11.03 -1.47 20.95
CA GLY A 48 11.28 -1.27 19.53
C GLY A 48 11.60 -2.55 18.79
N ILE A 49 11.55 -2.46 17.46
CA ILE A 49 11.96 -3.52 16.54
C ILE A 49 13.10 -2.98 15.68
N PHE A 50 14.20 -3.71 15.62
CA PHE A 50 15.26 -3.43 14.67
C PHE A 50 14.83 -3.99 13.32
N VAL A 51 14.85 -3.15 12.29
CA VAL A 51 14.47 -3.54 10.94
C VAL A 51 15.51 -3.11 9.92
N ARG A 52 15.61 -3.85 8.82
CA ARG A 52 16.38 -3.48 7.63
C ARG A 52 15.45 -3.35 6.43
N PRO A 53 15.71 -2.45 5.47
CA PRO A 53 15.00 -2.46 4.20
C PRO A 53 15.12 -3.81 3.50
N LEU A 54 14.06 -4.24 2.81
CA LEU A 54 14.15 -5.40 1.91
C LEU A 54 15.03 -5.03 0.71
N ASN A 55 15.99 -5.89 0.36
CA ASN A 55 16.90 -5.65 -0.77
C ASN A 55 16.11 -5.40 -2.06
N ASN A 56 16.50 -4.37 -2.82
CA ASN A 56 15.93 -3.88 -4.10
C ASN A 56 15.11 -2.57 -4.08
N ASN A 57 14.94 -1.90 -2.94
CA ASN A 57 14.54 -0.48 -3.01
C ASN A 57 15.75 0.34 -3.48
N ALA A 58 15.63 0.92 -4.67
CA ALA A 58 16.68 1.67 -5.35
C ALA A 58 17.40 2.65 -4.40
N ASP A 59 18.73 2.64 -4.45
CA ASP A 59 19.62 3.57 -3.74
C ASP A 59 19.71 3.46 -2.21
N THR A 60 19.57 2.26 -1.64
CA THR A 60 19.99 1.97 -0.24
C THR A 60 21.41 2.47 0.05
N ALA A 61 22.32 2.35 -0.93
CA ALA A 61 23.69 2.83 -0.83
C ALA A 61 23.79 4.37 -0.83
N ALA A 62 22.98 5.09 -1.61
CA ALA A 62 23.04 6.55 -1.66
C ALA A 62 22.35 7.19 -0.44
N ILE A 63 21.18 6.69 -0.04
CA ILE A 63 20.37 7.22 1.08
C ILE A 63 21.08 7.01 2.42
N LEU A 64 21.79 5.89 2.59
CA LEU A 64 22.39 5.50 3.87
C LEU A 64 23.91 5.73 3.91
N SER A 65 24.52 6.26 2.85
CA SER A 65 25.97 6.56 2.76
C SER A 65 26.49 7.56 3.80
N GLY A 66 25.61 8.38 4.39
CA GLY A 66 25.97 9.36 5.42
C GLY A 66 25.87 8.84 6.86
N ILE A 67 25.41 7.60 7.06
CA ILE A 67 25.25 6.99 8.37
C ILE A 67 26.52 6.19 8.67
N GLY A 68 27.38 6.73 9.54
CA GLY A 68 28.75 6.25 9.77
C GLY A 68 28.88 4.81 10.29
N ASP A 69 27.80 4.22 10.78
CA ASP A 69 27.71 2.83 11.27
C ASP A 69 26.96 1.89 10.32
N TYR A 70 26.62 2.32 9.10
CA TYR A 70 25.91 1.48 8.12
C TYR A 70 26.68 0.21 7.73
N SER A 71 28.02 0.30 7.61
CA SER A 71 28.90 -0.85 7.34
C SER A 71 28.89 -1.89 8.46
N ASP A 72 28.69 -1.44 9.70
CA ASP A 72 28.84 -2.25 10.92
C ASP A 72 27.49 -2.79 11.42
N SER A 73 26.40 -2.04 11.18
CA SER A 73 25.02 -2.39 11.54
C SER A 73 24.24 -3.06 10.40
N HIS A 74 24.84 -3.17 9.21
CA HIS A 74 24.18 -3.57 7.97
C HIS A 74 22.89 -2.78 7.64
N GLY A 75 22.79 -1.54 8.14
CA GLY A 75 21.63 -0.69 7.86
C GLY A 75 20.35 -1.03 8.61
N ALA A 76 20.46 -1.66 9.78
CA ALA A 76 19.32 -1.87 10.65
C ALA A 76 19.01 -0.59 11.46
N PHE A 77 17.75 -0.13 11.45
CA PHE A 77 17.27 0.99 12.27
C PHE A 77 16.15 0.54 13.20
N ILE A 78 15.97 1.25 14.31
CA ILE A 78 14.95 0.93 15.29
C ILE A 78 13.63 1.63 14.96
N ILE A 79 12.55 0.86 14.94
CA ILE A 79 11.18 1.36 14.90
C ILE A 79 10.59 1.24 16.30
N THR A 80 10.17 2.36 16.87
CA THR A 80 9.57 2.42 18.20
C THR A 80 8.03 2.47 18.12
N PRO A 81 7.32 2.02 19.18
CA PRO A 81 5.89 2.20 19.25
C PRO A 81 5.49 3.67 19.20
N ARG A 82 4.37 3.95 18.54
CA ARG A 82 3.76 5.28 18.46
C ARG A 82 2.26 5.20 18.68
N TRP A 83 1.69 6.33 19.07
CA TRP A 83 0.25 6.49 19.08
C TRP A 83 -0.28 6.57 17.63
N SER A 84 -1.35 5.83 17.36
CA SER A 84 -2.11 5.95 16.13
C SER A 84 -2.86 7.29 16.08
N SER A 85 -3.31 7.65 14.89
CA SER A 85 -4.34 8.68 14.75
C SER A 85 -5.57 8.32 15.58
N PRO A 86 -6.24 9.31 16.19
CA PRO A 86 -7.47 9.08 16.94
C PRO A 86 -8.58 8.63 16.01
N VAL A 87 -9.28 7.57 16.39
CA VAL A 87 -10.45 7.06 15.66
C VAL A 87 -11.65 7.13 16.58
N THR A 88 -12.72 7.79 16.12
CA THR A 88 -13.99 7.82 16.84
C THR A 88 -14.88 6.70 16.34
N GLN A 89 -15.22 5.77 17.23
CA GLN A 89 -16.13 4.69 16.94
C GLN A 89 -17.49 4.97 17.58
N THR A 90 -18.55 4.86 16.78
CA THR A 90 -19.93 4.86 17.26
C THR A 90 -20.36 3.43 17.51
N PHE A 91 -20.96 3.18 18.67
CA PHE A 91 -21.40 1.85 19.05
C PHE A 91 -22.85 1.62 18.61
N PRO A 92 -23.22 0.37 18.23
CA PRO A 92 -24.61 0.03 17.94
C PRO A 92 -25.55 0.27 19.13
N GLN A 93 -25.03 0.16 20.36
CA GLN A 93 -25.74 0.52 21.59
C GLN A 93 -24.78 1.23 22.56
N PRO A 94 -25.25 2.13 23.44
CA PRO A 94 -24.39 2.80 24.41
C PRO A 94 -23.66 1.81 25.32
N LEU A 95 -22.33 1.92 25.40
CA LEU A 95 -21.46 1.07 26.21
C LEU A 95 -20.84 1.86 27.36
N ASP A 96 -20.67 1.23 28.51
CA ASP A 96 -19.81 1.76 29.57
C ASP A 96 -18.39 1.24 29.35
N LEU A 97 -17.45 2.17 29.17
CA LEU A 97 -16.05 1.86 28.88
C LEU A 97 -15.19 1.80 30.14
N GLY A 98 -15.81 1.49 31.29
CA GLY A 98 -15.15 1.40 32.59
C GLY A 98 -15.15 2.73 33.37
N THR A 99 -15.98 3.69 32.97
CA THR A 99 -16.09 5.01 33.62
C THR A 99 -17.39 5.20 34.39
N GLY A 100 -18.28 4.20 34.42
CA GLY A 100 -19.59 4.29 35.08
C GLY A 100 -20.64 5.05 34.25
N LYS A 101 -20.30 5.48 33.04
CA LYS A 101 -21.16 6.27 32.15
C LYS A 101 -21.26 5.58 30.80
N ARG A 102 -22.48 5.34 30.35
CA ARG A 102 -22.74 4.77 29.02
C ARG A 102 -22.61 5.85 27.96
N VAL A 103 -21.77 5.61 26.96
CA VAL A 103 -21.50 6.52 25.85
C VAL A 103 -21.86 5.84 24.53
N ALA A 104 -22.47 6.58 23.61
CA ALA A 104 -22.86 6.08 22.28
C ALA A 104 -21.68 6.10 21.29
N SER A 105 -20.62 6.83 21.60
CA SER A 105 -19.38 6.85 20.84
C SER A 105 -18.19 7.14 21.77
N ALA A 106 -17.01 6.71 21.35
CA ALA A 106 -15.77 7.05 22.02
C ALA A 106 -14.62 7.18 21.01
N THR A 107 -13.65 8.03 21.36
CA THR A 107 -12.42 8.20 20.60
C THR A 107 -11.32 7.33 21.19
N PHE A 108 -10.73 6.50 20.35
CA PHE A 108 -9.67 5.58 20.72
C PHE A 108 -8.35 6.01 20.07
N LYS A 109 -7.25 5.79 20.79
CA LYS A 109 -5.90 5.79 20.24
C LYS A 109 -5.25 4.48 20.59
N ARG A 110 -4.53 3.89 19.64
CA ARG A 110 -3.77 2.66 19.83
C ARG A 110 -2.30 3.03 20.02
N TYR A 111 -1.64 2.45 21.01
CA TYR A 111 -0.19 2.53 21.14
C TYR A 111 0.41 1.23 20.63
N ASN A 112 1.11 1.27 19.50
CA ASN A 112 1.73 0.07 18.92
C ASN A 112 2.89 0.43 18.00
N ILE A 113 3.68 -0.58 17.63
CA ILE A 113 4.73 -0.48 16.62
C ILE A 113 4.06 -0.32 15.25
N PRO A 114 4.46 0.66 14.44
CA PRO A 114 3.85 0.96 13.13
C PRO A 114 4.30 -0.03 12.05
N LEU A 115 4.19 -1.32 12.34
CA LEU A 115 4.46 -2.42 11.43
C LEU A 115 3.22 -3.31 11.41
N GLY A 116 2.88 -3.81 10.24
CA GLY A 116 1.77 -4.74 10.06
C GLY A 116 2.13 -5.78 9.01
N ASP A 117 1.61 -6.98 9.19
CA ASP A 117 1.72 -8.01 8.17
C ASP A 117 0.79 -7.65 7.00
N ALA A 118 1.33 -7.56 5.79
CA ALA A 118 0.60 -7.18 4.59
C ALA A 118 0.19 -8.42 3.76
N TYR A 119 -0.48 -9.41 4.38
CA TYR A 119 -0.97 -10.58 3.63
C TYR A 119 -2.17 -10.26 2.74
N VAL A 120 -3.05 -9.36 3.23
CA VAL A 120 -4.20 -8.83 2.49
C VAL A 120 -4.32 -7.36 2.84
N VAL A 121 -4.40 -6.52 1.81
CA VAL A 121 -4.41 -5.07 1.94
C VAL A 121 -5.47 -4.48 1.01
N THR A 122 -6.03 -3.34 1.40
CA THR A 122 -7.04 -2.66 0.60
C THR A 122 -6.40 -1.97 -0.61
N ASP A 123 -7.20 -1.68 -1.63
CA ASP A 123 -6.80 -0.83 -2.75
C ASP A 123 -6.28 0.53 -2.27
N TYR A 124 -6.92 1.14 -1.27
CA TYR A 124 -6.46 2.39 -0.66
C TYR A 124 -5.05 2.26 -0.04
N TYR A 125 -4.77 1.14 0.64
CA TYR A 125 -3.46 0.90 1.22
C TYR A 125 -2.36 0.79 0.15
N CYS A 126 -2.67 0.11 -0.95
CA CYS A 126 -1.71 -0.08 -2.04
C CYS A 126 -1.48 1.17 -2.88
N GLU A 127 -2.13 2.31 -2.60
CA GLU A 127 -1.98 3.51 -3.39
C GLU A 127 -0.51 3.99 -3.42
N GLY A 128 0.03 4.19 -4.62
CA GLY A 128 1.43 4.60 -4.82
C GLY A 128 2.48 3.50 -4.67
N ALA A 129 2.10 2.26 -4.34
CA ALA A 129 3.02 1.12 -4.36
C ALA A 129 3.26 0.60 -5.79
N SER A 130 4.33 -0.15 -5.99
CA SER A 130 4.51 -0.98 -7.20
C SER A 130 4.75 -2.41 -6.75
N PHE A 131 4.04 -3.36 -7.35
CA PHE A 131 4.15 -4.78 -7.01
C PHE A 131 5.35 -5.45 -7.70
N GLY A 132 5.99 -4.79 -8.67
CA GLY A 132 7.15 -5.34 -9.36
C GLY A 132 6.86 -6.72 -9.97
N ASP A 133 7.72 -7.68 -9.65
CA ASP A 133 7.61 -9.08 -10.07
C ASP A 133 7.06 -9.98 -8.93
N ASP A 134 6.58 -9.41 -7.82
CA ASP A 134 6.00 -10.17 -6.71
C ASP A 134 4.64 -10.75 -7.09
N CYS A 135 4.32 -11.94 -6.57
CA CYS A 135 3.07 -12.63 -6.83
C CYS A 135 1.93 -12.05 -5.98
N TRP A 136 1.32 -10.98 -6.48
CA TRP A 136 0.13 -10.37 -5.89
C TRP A 136 -1.15 -10.91 -6.53
N VAL A 137 -2.19 -11.08 -5.71
CA VAL A 137 -3.52 -11.55 -6.16
C VAL A 137 -4.56 -10.50 -5.80
N ALA A 138 -5.35 -10.07 -6.78
CA ALA A 138 -6.40 -9.07 -6.61
C ALA A 138 -7.77 -9.72 -6.36
N ASP A 139 -8.48 -9.22 -5.35
CA ASP A 139 -9.89 -9.52 -5.15
C ASP A 139 -10.74 -8.31 -5.52
N LEU A 140 -11.45 -8.40 -6.65
CA LEU A 140 -12.29 -7.33 -7.19
C LEU A 140 -13.76 -7.47 -6.82
N THR A 141 -14.07 -8.32 -5.83
CA THR A 141 -15.44 -8.51 -5.34
C THR A 141 -15.94 -7.21 -4.69
N PRO A 142 -17.07 -6.64 -5.16
CA PRO A 142 -17.65 -5.47 -4.52
C PRO A 142 -18.05 -5.79 -3.07
N PRO A 143 -17.80 -4.88 -2.11
CA PRO A 143 -18.25 -5.08 -0.74
C PRO A 143 -19.79 -5.15 -0.66
N PRO A 144 -20.37 -5.88 0.30
CA PRO A 144 -21.82 -6.02 0.42
C PRO A 144 -22.54 -4.67 0.44
N GLY A 145 -23.59 -4.52 -0.38
CA GLY A 145 -24.36 -3.27 -0.48
C GLY A 145 -23.69 -2.14 -1.26
N HIS A 146 -22.50 -2.36 -1.80
CA HIS A 146 -21.75 -1.36 -2.56
C HIS A 146 -21.30 -1.90 -3.92
N GLY A 147 -21.19 -1.02 -4.92
CA GLY A 147 -20.60 -1.36 -6.23
C GLY A 147 -19.09 -1.16 -6.25
N ILE A 148 -18.44 -1.65 -7.31
CA ILE A 148 -17.02 -1.38 -7.54
C ILE A 148 -16.80 0.13 -7.78
N LYS A 149 -15.77 0.70 -7.16
CA LYS A 149 -15.41 2.11 -7.33
C LYS A 149 -14.35 2.28 -8.41
N ARG A 150 -14.34 3.44 -9.07
CA ARG A 150 -13.32 3.79 -10.08
C ARG A 150 -11.90 3.70 -9.52
N ALA A 151 -11.70 4.24 -8.32
CA ALA A 151 -10.42 4.25 -7.64
C ALA A 151 -9.88 2.83 -7.47
N THR A 152 -10.73 1.87 -7.10
CA THR A 152 -10.38 0.46 -6.95
C THR A 152 -9.85 -0.13 -8.25
N ILE A 153 -10.55 0.08 -9.36
CA ILE A 153 -10.13 -0.41 -10.69
C ILE A 153 -8.78 0.21 -11.07
N PHE A 154 -8.67 1.53 -10.96
CA PHE A 154 -7.48 2.26 -11.39
C PHE A 154 -6.27 1.92 -10.52
N VAL A 155 -6.42 1.94 -9.20
CA VAL A 155 -5.33 1.66 -8.26
C VAL A 155 -4.81 0.25 -8.51
N ILE A 156 -5.66 -0.78 -8.43
CA ILE A 156 -5.23 -2.17 -8.56
C ILE A 156 -4.54 -2.42 -9.91
N LEU A 157 -5.15 -2.02 -11.03
CA LEU A 157 -4.58 -2.27 -12.36
C LEU A 157 -3.29 -1.50 -12.63
N THR A 158 -3.03 -0.40 -11.90
CA THR A 158 -1.78 0.37 -12.03
C THR A 158 -0.69 -0.04 -11.02
N ARG A 159 -0.94 -1.03 -10.15
CA ARG A 159 0.13 -1.59 -9.27
C ARG A 159 0.92 -2.70 -9.94
N PHE A 160 0.27 -3.47 -10.80
CA PHE A 160 0.91 -4.51 -11.59
C PHE A 160 1.73 -3.92 -12.74
N ARG A 161 2.85 -4.57 -13.04
CA ARG A 161 3.74 -4.15 -14.13
C ARG A 161 3.10 -4.30 -15.52
N SER A 162 2.33 -5.37 -15.72
CA SER A 162 1.57 -5.62 -16.94
C SER A 162 0.29 -6.39 -16.64
N MET A 163 -0.59 -6.49 -17.64
CA MET A 163 -1.83 -7.28 -17.53
C MET A 163 -1.57 -8.77 -17.28
N ASP A 164 -0.47 -9.32 -17.78
CA ASP A 164 -0.11 -10.74 -17.57
C ASP A 164 0.24 -11.06 -16.12
N HIS A 165 0.57 -10.04 -15.33
CA HIS A 165 0.87 -10.19 -13.90
C HIS A 165 -0.39 -10.06 -13.03
N VAL A 166 -1.54 -9.69 -13.61
CA VAL A 166 -2.79 -9.54 -12.86
C VAL A 166 -3.38 -10.91 -12.60
N LEU A 167 -3.20 -11.39 -11.38
CA LEU A 167 -3.85 -12.60 -10.89
C LEU A 167 -5.11 -12.22 -10.11
N LEU A 168 -6.23 -12.89 -10.40
CA LEU A 168 -7.48 -12.67 -9.69
C LEU A 168 -7.71 -13.80 -8.68
N LEU A 169 -8.12 -13.45 -7.47
CA LEU A 169 -8.43 -14.43 -6.41
C LEU A 169 -9.60 -15.33 -6.81
N ARG A 170 -10.52 -14.77 -7.58
CA ARG A 170 -11.73 -15.43 -8.06
C ARG A 170 -12.09 -14.91 -9.45
N PRO A 171 -12.79 -15.72 -10.27
CA PRO A 171 -13.33 -15.25 -11.54
C PRO A 171 -14.22 -14.03 -11.34
N LEU A 172 -14.14 -13.06 -12.24
CA LEU A 172 -15.02 -11.87 -12.19
C LEU A 172 -16.48 -12.23 -12.49
N TYR A 173 -16.67 -13.20 -13.36
CA TYR A 173 -17.97 -13.66 -13.83
C TYR A 173 -18.04 -15.19 -13.77
N ASP A 174 -19.24 -15.73 -13.80
CA ASP A 174 -19.46 -17.17 -13.81
C ASP A 174 -19.63 -17.63 -15.26
N GLU A 175 -18.68 -18.43 -15.75
CA GLU A 175 -18.69 -18.95 -17.13
C GLU A 175 -19.93 -19.77 -17.46
N ARG A 176 -20.58 -20.36 -16.45
CA ARG A 176 -21.84 -21.11 -16.62
C ARG A 176 -23.01 -20.20 -16.98
N PHE A 177 -22.88 -18.90 -16.72
CA PHE A 177 -23.90 -17.90 -16.98
C PHE A 177 -23.33 -16.77 -17.86
N PRO A 178 -23.37 -16.88 -19.20
CA PRO A 178 -22.79 -15.88 -20.11
C PRO A 178 -23.29 -14.44 -19.87
N ALA A 179 -24.53 -14.27 -19.40
CA ALA A 179 -25.08 -12.97 -19.04
C ALA A 179 -24.32 -12.28 -17.89
N SER A 180 -23.63 -13.05 -17.03
CA SER A 180 -22.82 -12.51 -15.94
C SER A 180 -21.60 -11.76 -16.46
N PHE A 181 -21.03 -12.16 -17.60
CA PHE A 181 -19.92 -11.43 -18.24
C PHE A 181 -20.34 -10.01 -18.61
N THR A 182 -21.46 -9.87 -19.34
CA THR A 182 -21.98 -8.55 -19.75
C THR A 182 -22.29 -7.68 -18.53
N ALA A 183 -22.88 -8.26 -17.49
CA ALA A 183 -23.17 -7.54 -16.25
C ALA A 183 -21.90 -7.00 -15.57
N VAL A 184 -20.82 -7.80 -15.55
CA VAL A 184 -19.52 -7.34 -15.03
C VAL A 184 -18.95 -6.21 -15.89
N VAL A 185 -18.92 -6.38 -17.22
CA VAL A 185 -18.42 -5.34 -18.13
C VAL A 185 -19.18 -4.02 -17.93
N ASP A 186 -20.51 -4.07 -17.86
CA ASP A 186 -21.34 -2.89 -17.63
C ASP A 186 -21.04 -2.23 -16.28
N GLN A 187 -20.81 -3.00 -15.22
CA GLN A 187 -20.42 -2.47 -13.92
C GLN A 187 -19.06 -1.76 -13.97
N PHE A 188 -18.06 -2.37 -14.61
CA PHE A 188 -16.74 -1.77 -14.76
C PHE A 188 -16.79 -0.51 -15.63
N LEU A 189 -17.52 -0.54 -16.76
CA LEU A 189 -17.71 0.63 -17.62
C LEU A 189 -18.43 1.76 -16.88
N LYS A 190 -19.47 1.43 -16.10
CA LYS A 190 -20.18 2.41 -15.28
C LYS A 190 -19.26 3.04 -14.24
N ALA A 191 -18.45 2.23 -13.56
CA ALA A 191 -17.49 2.71 -12.57
C ALA A 191 -16.35 3.52 -13.19
N ALA A 192 -15.92 3.19 -14.41
CA ALA A 192 -14.84 3.88 -15.11
C ALA A 192 -15.21 5.27 -15.63
N ARG A 193 -16.50 5.62 -15.68
CA ARG A 193 -16.96 6.93 -16.17
C ARG A 193 -16.33 8.07 -15.36
N LEU A 194 -15.75 9.02 -16.09
CA LEU A 194 -15.20 10.23 -15.51
C LEU A 194 -16.35 11.18 -15.15
N GLY A 195 -16.27 11.80 -13.98
CA GLY A 195 -17.17 12.91 -13.64
C GLY A 195 -16.95 14.10 -14.57
N PRO A 196 -17.93 15.03 -14.64
CA PRO A 196 -17.85 16.21 -15.51
C PRO A 196 -16.61 17.07 -15.19
N ASP A 197 -16.35 17.33 -13.90
CA ASP A 197 -15.22 18.16 -13.46
C ASP A 197 -13.87 17.56 -13.87
N LEU A 198 -13.71 16.25 -13.67
CA LEU A 198 -12.47 15.58 -14.03
C LEU A 198 -12.28 15.50 -15.54
N THR A 199 -13.38 15.33 -16.28
CA THR A 199 -13.35 15.36 -17.76
C THR A 199 -12.90 16.75 -18.25
N ALA A 200 -13.46 17.81 -17.68
CA ALA A 200 -13.08 19.18 -18.00
C ALA A 200 -11.60 19.45 -17.65
N GLU A 201 -11.13 18.97 -16.50
CA GLU A 201 -9.74 19.13 -16.08
C GLU A 201 -8.77 18.38 -16.98
N LEU A 202 -9.06 17.13 -17.36
CA LEU A 202 -8.25 16.40 -18.34
C LEU A 202 -8.21 17.10 -19.70
N GLY A 203 -9.33 17.68 -20.13
CA GLY A 203 -9.38 18.52 -21.34
C GLY A 203 -8.47 19.74 -21.23
N ARG A 204 -8.53 20.47 -20.10
CA ARG A 204 -7.67 21.62 -19.80
C ARG A 204 -6.19 21.24 -19.81
N LEU A 205 -5.83 20.14 -19.13
CA LEU A 205 -4.46 19.64 -19.08
C LEU A 205 -3.95 19.22 -20.46
N SER A 206 -4.80 18.59 -21.28
CA SER A 206 -4.45 18.20 -22.65
C SER A 206 -4.19 19.42 -23.54
N GLY A 207 -5.02 20.46 -23.44
CA GLY A 207 -4.81 21.74 -24.15
C GLY A 207 -3.54 22.47 -23.69
N LEU A 208 -3.26 22.48 -22.38
CA LEU A 208 -2.00 23.01 -21.85
C LEU A 208 -0.78 22.22 -22.31
N ALA A 209 -0.87 20.89 -22.37
CA ALA A 209 0.21 20.05 -22.87
C ALA A 209 0.47 20.32 -24.37
N ALA A 210 -0.57 20.49 -25.18
CA ALA A 210 -0.44 20.83 -26.61
C ALA A 210 0.24 22.20 -26.80
N SER A 211 -0.26 23.25 -26.14
CA SER A 211 0.34 24.59 -26.23
C SER A 211 1.78 24.65 -25.70
N THR A 212 2.11 23.86 -24.68
CA THR A 212 3.49 23.72 -24.17
C THR A 212 4.38 23.04 -25.21
N ARG A 213 3.90 21.97 -25.86
CA ARG A 213 4.63 21.29 -26.94
C ARG A 213 4.89 22.20 -28.13
N GLU A 214 3.92 23.05 -28.50
CA GLU A 214 4.09 24.03 -29.57
C GLU A 214 5.11 25.11 -29.20
N ARG A 215 5.00 25.68 -28.00
CA ARG A 215 5.92 26.72 -27.50
C ARG A 215 7.37 26.23 -27.46
N TYR A 216 7.59 24.99 -27.03
CA TYR A 216 8.91 24.40 -26.87
C TYR A 216 9.22 23.34 -27.94
N ALA A 217 8.66 23.48 -29.15
CA ALA A 217 8.79 22.48 -30.21
C ALA A 217 10.26 22.14 -30.55
N ALA A 218 11.14 23.13 -30.54
CA ALA A 218 12.57 22.94 -30.78
C ALA A 218 13.25 22.10 -29.69
N ASP A 219 12.89 22.31 -28.42
CA ASP A 219 13.43 21.55 -27.29
C ASP A 219 12.93 20.11 -27.30
N TYR A 220 11.65 19.90 -27.62
CA TYR A 220 11.09 18.56 -27.82
C TYR A 220 11.76 17.81 -28.98
N ALA A 221 12.02 18.49 -30.11
CA ALA A 221 12.74 17.91 -31.24
C ALA A 221 14.19 17.54 -30.86
N ARG A 222 14.86 18.41 -30.11
CA ARG A 222 16.21 18.15 -29.59
C ARG A 222 16.22 16.96 -28.62
N ALA A 223 15.26 16.89 -27.71
CA ALA A 223 15.13 15.77 -26.77
C ALA A 223 14.89 14.45 -27.51
N ALA A 224 14.02 14.43 -28.53
CA ALA A 224 13.78 13.25 -29.36
C ALA A 224 15.04 12.80 -30.11
N ALA A 225 15.83 13.73 -30.65
CA ALA A 225 17.10 13.42 -31.30
C ALA A 225 18.13 12.80 -30.33
N LEU A 226 18.23 13.34 -29.10
CA LEU A 226 19.12 12.80 -28.07
C LEU A 226 18.69 11.40 -27.60
N ILE A 227 17.39 11.16 -27.46
CA ILE A 227 16.86 9.83 -27.14
C ILE A 227 17.23 8.86 -28.27
N ALA A 228 16.97 9.22 -29.53
CA ALA A 228 17.29 8.38 -30.69
C ALA A 228 18.78 8.03 -30.78
N GLN A 229 19.68 8.97 -30.47
CA GLN A 229 21.12 8.72 -30.40
C GLN A 229 21.50 7.72 -29.29
N ARG A 230 20.78 7.74 -28.17
CA ARG A 230 21.02 6.82 -27.04
C ARG A 230 20.48 5.41 -27.29
N THR A 231 19.40 5.27 -28.04
CA THR A 231 18.81 3.95 -28.40
C THR A 231 19.39 3.36 -29.69
N ALA A 232 20.22 4.10 -30.43
CA ALA A 232 20.91 3.56 -31.59
C ALA A 232 21.90 2.46 -31.15
N PRO A 233 21.95 1.30 -31.83
CA PRO A 233 22.91 0.25 -31.53
C PRO A 233 24.32 0.80 -31.69
N GLN A 234 25.18 0.59 -30.68
CA GLN A 234 26.59 0.94 -30.83
C GLN A 234 27.23 0.06 -31.89
N PRO A 235 28.04 0.62 -32.80
CA PRO A 235 28.78 -0.20 -33.75
C PRO A 235 29.73 -1.12 -32.96
N GLU A 236 29.65 -2.42 -33.25
CA GLU A 236 30.59 -3.42 -32.73
C GLU A 236 32.02 -3.00 -33.12
N ALA A 237 32.89 -2.92 -32.11
CA ALA A 237 34.33 -2.67 -32.28
C ALA A 237 35.08 -4.00 -32.45
#